data_AF-A0A418E1N6-F1
#
_entry.id   AF-A0A418E1N6-F1
#
_cell.length_a   1.000
_cell.length_b   1.000
_cell.length_c   1.000
_cell.angle_alpha   90.00
_cell.angle_beta   90.00
_cell.angle_gamma   90.00
#
_symmetry.space_group_name_H-M   'P 1'
#
loop_
_entity.id
_entity.type
_entity.pdbx_description
1 polymer ?
#
loop_
_entity_poly.entity_id
_entity_poly.type
_entity_poly.pdbx_seq_one_letter_code
_entity_poly.pdbx_strand_id
1 'polypeptide(L)'
;MSAQTASKPKQRAVKLEVPKYGGLASHQLLRWIKQVSRAADALNIDDDEIRVFFAMSHPTGRADDWAWGLTCEDGYAFANFDDFIEQLKAAFLQANSDFRYRGEYLSARQDKRSIREYVHDLRFLASCVTQKSSLPEETKVT
;
A
#
# COMPACT_ATOMS: atom_id res chain seq x y z
N MET A 1 -19.20 38.40 22.23
CA MET A 1 -17.85 38.20 21.66
C MET A 1 -17.88 36.88 20.90
N SER A 2 -18.04 36.92 19.58
CA SER A 2 -18.11 35.71 18.77
C SER A 2 -16.68 35.27 18.43
N ALA A 3 -16.28 34.09 18.91
CA ALA A 3 -15.00 33.49 18.58
C ALA A 3 -14.97 33.14 17.09
N GLN A 4 -14.11 33.83 16.35
CA GLN A 4 -13.83 33.53 14.95
C GLN A 4 -13.02 32.23 14.93
N THR A 5 -13.65 31.13 14.54
CA THR A 5 -12.94 29.88 14.29
C THR A 5 -12.00 30.10 13.12
N ALA A 6 -10.70 30.07 13.38
CA ALA A 6 -9.69 30.16 12.34
C ALA A 6 -9.87 28.96 11.39
N SER A 7 -10.36 29.21 10.19
CA SER A 7 -10.45 28.19 9.13
C SER A 7 -9.04 27.72 8.82
N LYS A 8 -8.77 26.42 8.95
CA LYS A 8 -7.54 25.81 8.45
C LYS A 8 -7.35 26.20 6.97
N PRO A 9 -6.11 26.54 6.53
CA PRO A 9 -5.88 26.83 5.13
C PRO A 9 -6.27 25.59 4.31
N LYS A 10 -7.16 25.77 3.33
CA LYS A 10 -7.56 24.70 2.40
C LYS A 10 -6.30 24.24 1.65
N GLN A 11 -5.77 23.08 2.00
CA GLN A 11 -4.61 22.52 1.32
C GLN A 11 -4.98 22.23 -0.13
N ARG A 12 -4.13 22.65 -1.06
CA ARG A 12 -4.35 22.44 -2.49
C ARG A 12 -4.17 20.96 -2.81
N ALA A 13 -5.21 20.34 -3.38
CA ALA A 13 -5.10 18.99 -3.90
C ALA A 13 -4.06 18.94 -5.03
N VAL A 14 -3.15 17.98 -4.96
CA VAL A 14 -2.09 17.72 -5.94
C VAL A 14 -2.29 16.33 -6.52
N LYS A 15 -2.45 16.26 -7.84
CA LYS A 15 -2.53 14.98 -8.54
C LYS A 15 -1.13 14.36 -8.64
N LEU A 16 -0.93 13.25 -7.94
CA LEU A 16 0.27 12.42 -8.09
C LEU A 16 0.01 11.35 -9.15
N GLU A 17 1.03 11.03 -9.94
CA GLU A 17 0.95 9.85 -10.80
C GLU A 17 1.16 8.58 -9.98
N VAL A 18 0.24 7.64 -10.15
CA VAL A 18 0.29 6.32 -9.51
C VAL A 18 0.53 5.28 -10.61
N PRO A 19 1.61 4.49 -10.53
CA PRO A 19 1.83 3.39 -11.47
C PRO A 19 0.67 2.41 -11.44
N LYS A 20 0.35 1.80 -12.58
CA LYS A 20 -0.65 0.73 -12.63
C LYS A 20 -0.13 -0.56 -11.99
N TYR A 21 -0.99 -1.30 -11.30
CA TYR A 21 -0.64 -2.59 -10.69
C TYR A 21 -1.31 -3.75 -11.40
N GLY A 22 -0.52 -4.69 -11.94
CA GLY A 22 -1.02 -5.80 -12.76
C GLY A 22 -1.44 -7.07 -12.01
N GLY A 23 -1.33 -7.10 -10.67
CA GLY A 23 -1.62 -8.32 -9.89
C GLY A 23 -0.47 -9.33 -9.82
N LEU A 24 0.78 -8.91 -10.09
CA LEU A 24 1.95 -9.75 -9.84
C LEU A 24 2.32 -9.72 -8.35
N ALA A 25 2.48 -10.91 -7.79
CA ALA A 25 2.80 -11.08 -6.38
C ALA A 25 4.28 -10.75 -6.13
N SER A 26 4.59 -9.56 -5.62
CA SER A 26 5.95 -9.15 -5.26
C SER A 26 5.94 -7.92 -4.35
N HIS A 27 7.13 -7.46 -3.95
CA HIS A 27 7.30 -6.20 -3.23
C HIS A 27 6.71 -4.98 -3.98
N GLN A 28 6.41 -5.12 -5.27
CA GLN A 28 5.69 -4.10 -6.06
C GLN A 28 4.30 -3.80 -5.50
N LEU A 29 3.60 -4.77 -4.91
CA LEU A 29 2.29 -4.55 -4.29
C LEU A 29 2.40 -3.57 -3.12
N LEU A 30 3.32 -3.82 -2.18
CA LEU A 30 3.50 -2.95 -1.02
C LEU A 30 3.99 -1.55 -1.41
N ARG A 31 4.79 -1.44 -2.48
CA ARG A 31 5.19 -0.15 -3.04
C ARG A 31 3.99 0.58 -3.62
N TRP A 32 3.19 -0.11 -4.42
CA TRP A 32 2.01 0.44 -5.06
C TRP A 32 0.97 0.91 -4.03
N ILE A 33 0.71 0.11 -2.99
CA ILE A 33 -0.17 0.49 -1.87
C ILE A 33 0.28 1.83 -1.26
N LYS A 34 1.58 1.99 -0.96
CA LYS A 34 2.10 3.26 -0.43
C LYS A 34 1.93 4.42 -1.41
N GLN A 35 2.11 4.19 -2.71
CA GLN A 35 1.95 5.21 -3.74
C GLN A 35 0.49 5.65 -3.87
N VAL A 36 -0.45 4.71 -3.92
CA VAL A 36 -1.89 5.02 -4.05
C VAL A 36 -2.44 5.68 -2.79
N SER A 37 -2.05 5.21 -1.59
CA SER A 37 -2.42 5.87 -0.33
C SER A 37 -1.92 7.31 -0.30
N ARG A 38 -0.67 7.55 -0.72
CA ARG A 38 -0.09 8.89 -0.74
C ARG A 38 -0.74 9.80 -1.78
N ALA A 39 -1.17 9.24 -2.92
CA ALA A 39 -1.90 9.98 -3.94
C ALA A 39 -3.29 10.36 -3.46
N ALA A 40 -4.00 9.47 -2.75
CA ALA A 40 -5.27 9.80 -2.11
C ALA A 40 -5.11 10.93 -1.06
N ASP A 41 -4.07 10.85 -0.22
CA ASP A 41 -3.75 11.91 0.75
C ASP A 41 -3.47 13.24 0.05
N ALA A 42 -2.67 13.22 -1.03
CA ALA A 42 -2.33 14.42 -1.80
C ALA A 42 -3.54 15.04 -2.52
N LEU A 43 -4.55 14.23 -2.84
CA LEU A 43 -5.82 14.67 -3.41
C LEU A 43 -6.83 15.12 -2.33
N ASN A 44 -6.50 14.97 -1.04
CA ASN A 44 -7.39 15.20 0.10
C ASN A 44 -8.69 14.38 0.01
N ILE A 45 -8.56 13.09 -0.33
CA ILE A 45 -9.69 12.15 -0.32
C ILE A 45 -9.85 11.63 1.11
N ASP A 46 -10.74 12.28 1.86
CA ASP A 46 -11.05 11.91 3.26
C ASP A 46 -12.16 10.86 3.37
N ASP A 47 -13.02 10.76 2.34
CA ASP A 47 -14.11 9.79 2.28
C ASP A 47 -13.58 8.41 1.87
N ASP A 48 -13.82 7.39 2.70
CA ASP A 48 -13.28 6.04 2.50
C ASP A 48 -13.83 5.38 1.24
N GLU A 49 -15.09 5.60 0.89
CA GLU A 49 -15.71 5.03 -0.29
C GLU A 49 -15.06 5.61 -1.56
N ILE A 50 -14.88 6.94 -1.61
CA ILE A 50 -14.15 7.60 -2.69
C ILE A 50 -12.68 7.13 -2.74
N ARG A 51 -12.07 6.88 -1.57
CA ARG A 51 -10.69 6.40 -1.48
C ARG A 51 -10.53 4.98 -2.03
N VAL A 52 -11.51 4.11 -1.77
CA VAL A 52 -11.60 2.76 -2.35
C VAL A 52 -11.76 2.86 -3.88
N PHE A 53 -12.73 3.62 -4.39
CA PHE A 53 -12.92 3.77 -5.83
C PHE A 53 -11.71 4.37 -6.54
N PHE A 54 -11.08 5.37 -5.91
CA PHE A 54 -9.82 5.93 -6.41
C PHE A 54 -8.75 4.84 -6.51
N ALA A 55 -8.57 4.03 -5.48
CA ALA A 55 -7.59 2.96 -5.49
C ALA A 55 -7.93 1.87 -6.51
N MET A 56 -9.20 1.46 -6.64
CA MET A 56 -9.69 0.51 -7.64
C MET A 56 -9.52 1.00 -9.09
N SER A 57 -9.36 2.30 -9.33
CA SER A 57 -9.09 2.81 -10.68
C SER A 57 -7.63 2.62 -11.16
N HIS A 58 -6.74 2.09 -10.32
CA HIS A 58 -5.29 1.98 -10.58
C HIS A 58 -4.73 0.55 -10.76
N PRO A 59 -5.43 -0.53 -10.38
CA PRO A 59 -5.18 -1.87 -10.88
C PRO A 59 -5.36 -2.02 -12.40
N THR A 60 -4.80 -3.10 -12.93
CA THR A 60 -4.96 -3.59 -14.31
C THR A 60 -4.87 -5.11 -14.30
N GLY A 61 -5.38 -5.79 -15.34
CA GLY A 61 -5.28 -7.24 -15.47
C GLY A 61 -5.91 -7.96 -14.27
N ARG A 62 -5.21 -8.96 -13.71
CA ARG A 62 -5.77 -9.81 -12.65
C ARG A 62 -6.22 -9.02 -11.41
N ALA A 63 -5.51 -7.95 -11.04
CA ALA A 63 -5.88 -7.16 -9.87
C ALA A 63 -7.15 -6.33 -10.12
N ASP A 64 -7.39 -5.91 -11.36
CA ASP A 64 -8.62 -5.22 -11.76
C ASP A 64 -9.80 -6.20 -11.80
N ASP A 65 -9.61 -7.37 -12.45
CA ASP A 65 -10.62 -8.43 -12.50
C ASP A 65 -11.03 -8.91 -11.10
N TRP A 66 -10.07 -9.05 -10.19
CA TRP A 66 -10.33 -9.41 -8.79
C TRP A 66 -11.17 -8.35 -8.07
N ALA A 67 -10.80 -7.07 -8.21
CA ALA A 67 -11.49 -5.99 -7.52
C ALA A 67 -12.94 -5.86 -8.00
N TRP A 68 -13.16 -5.89 -9.32
CA TRP A 68 -14.51 -5.86 -9.90
C TRP A 68 -15.31 -7.11 -9.63
N GLY A 69 -14.68 -8.29 -9.60
CA GLY A 69 -15.36 -9.55 -9.24
C GLY A 69 -16.02 -9.47 -7.87
N LEU A 70 -15.30 -8.96 -6.86
CA LEU A 70 -15.84 -8.75 -5.52
C LEU A 70 -16.99 -7.74 -5.50
N THR A 71 -16.81 -6.58 -6.14
CA THR A 71 -17.82 -5.51 -6.15
C THR A 71 -19.09 -5.86 -6.94
N CYS A 72 -18.99 -6.74 -7.96
CA CYS A 72 -20.15 -7.23 -8.68
C CYS A 72 -20.99 -8.23 -7.87
N GLU A 73 -20.35 -9.00 -6.97
CA GLU A 73 -21.04 -9.93 -6.07
C GLU A 73 -21.69 -9.21 -4.88
N ASP A 74 -21.00 -8.20 -4.33
CA ASP A 74 -21.49 -7.34 -3.25
C ASP A 74 -21.16 -5.87 -3.54
N GLY A 75 -22.20 -5.03 -3.64
CA GLY A 75 -22.05 -3.59 -3.84
C GLY A 75 -21.27 -2.88 -2.72
N TYR A 76 -21.09 -3.53 -1.57
CA TYR A 76 -20.31 -3.06 -0.42
C TYR A 76 -19.16 -4.02 -0.05
N ALA A 77 -18.54 -4.66 -1.05
CA ALA A 77 -17.47 -5.64 -0.84
C ALA A 77 -16.27 -5.16 0.01
N PHE A 78 -16.09 -3.83 0.14
CA PHE A 78 -15.05 -3.23 0.97
C PHE A 78 -15.69 -2.29 2.00
N ALA A 79 -15.46 -2.56 3.29
CA ALA A 79 -16.05 -1.76 4.37
C ALA A 79 -15.44 -0.36 4.49
N ASN A 80 -14.15 -0.24 4.17
CA ASN A 80 -13.38 1.01 4.13
C ASN A 80 -12.06 0.80 3.36
N PHE A 81 -11.24 1.85 3.26
CA PHE A 81 -9.97 1.79 2.54
C PHE A 81 -8.97 0.79 3.15
N ASP A 82 -8.89 0.68 4.47
CA ASP A 82 -7.97 -0.26 5.12
C ASP A 82 -8.37 -1.71 4.85
N ASP A 83 -9.68 -2.01 4.91
CA ASP A 83 -10.24 -3.32 4.54
C ASP A 83 -9.91 -3.70 3.09
N PHE A 84 -10.09 -2.77 2.13
CA PHE A 84 -9.66 -2.97 0.75
C PHE A 84 -8.17 -3.33 0.66
N ILE A 85 -7.31 -2.60 1.38
CA ILE A 85 -5.87 -2.85 1.39
C ILE A 85 -5.53 -4.21 2.02
N GLU A 86 -6.24 -4.64 3.07
CA GLU A 86 -6.05 -5.94 3.70
C GLU A 86 -6.47 -7.09 2.79
N GLN A 87 -7.65 -7.00 2.17
CA GLN A 87 -8.12 -7.99 1.20
C GLN A 87 -7.19 -8.09 -0.01
N LEU A 88 -6.71 -6.95 -0.53
CA LEU A 88 -5.75 -6.91 -1.64
C LEU A 88 -4.42 -7.59 -1.26
N LYS A 89 -3.91 -7.33 -0.05
CA LYS A 89 -2.73 -8.03 0.47
C LYS A 89 -3.00 -9.53 0.60
N ALA A 90 -4.15 -9.95 1.11
CA ALA A 90 -4.50 -11.36 1.24
C ALA A 90 -4.53 -12.08 -0.12
N ALA A 91 -5.06 -11.41 -1.16
CA ALA A 91 -5.16 -11.96 -2.50
C ALA A 91 -3.82 -12.04 -3.26
N PHE A 92 -2.95 -11.04 -3.10
CA PHE A 92 -1.78 -10.86 -3.97
C PHE A 92 -0.42 -10.91 -3.26
N LEU A 93 -0.37 -10.90 -1.93
CA LEU A 93 0.89 -11.06 -1.20
C LEU A 93 1.23 -12.55 -1.08
N GLN A 94 2.46 -12.93 -1.45
CA GLN A 94 2.89 -14.31 -1.34
C GLN A 94 3.01 -14.75 0.13
N ALA A 95 2.75 -16.03 0.40
CA ALA A 95 3.07 -16.64 1.68
C ALA A 95 4.56 -16.42 2.02
N ASN A 96 4.86 -16.16 3.30
CA ASN A 96 6.23 -15.90 3.78
C ASN A 96 6.91 -14.67 3.15
N SER A 97 6.14 -13.69 2.66
CA SER A 97 6.69 -12.45 2.07
C SER A 97 7.67 -11.72 3.00
N ASP A 98 7.43 -11.74 4.31
CA ASP A 98 8.32 -11.13 5.30
C ASP A 98 9.72 -11.75 5.29
N PHE A 99 9.83 -13.09 5.32
CA PHE A 99 11.11 -13.78 5.20
C PHE A 99 11.82 -13.46 3.89
N ARG A 100 11.06 -13.35 2.79
CA ARG A 100 11.61 -12.99 1.49
C ARG A 100 12.17 -11.57 1.48
N TYR A 101 11.44 -10.60 2.01
CA TYR A 101 11.91 -9.21 2.09
C TYR A 101 13.14 -9.08 2.99
N ARG A 102 13.22 -9.85 4.09
CA ARG A 102 14.43 -9.94 4.92
C ARG A 102 15.60 -10.51 4.13
N GLY A 103 15.39 -11.61 3.40
CA GLY A 103 16.42 -12.21 2.55
C GLY A 103 16.90 -11.26 1.45
N GLU A 104 15.98 -10.59 0.76
CA GLU A 104 16.27 -9.57 -0.26
C GLU A 104 17.06 -8.38 0.33
N TYR A 105 16.65 -7.90 1.51
CA TYR A 105 17.35 -6.80 2.19
C TYR A 105 18.79 -7.16 2.55
N LEU A 106 19.01 -8.34 3.14
CA LEU A 106 20.33 -8.82 3.55
C LEU A 106 21.23 -9.15 2.34
N SER A 107 20.64 -9.57 1.23
CA SER A 107 21.37 -9.93 0.01
C SER A 107 21.58 -8.73 -0.93
N ALA A 108 20.94 -7.59 -0.66
CA ALA A 108 21.02 -6.42 -1.52
C ALA A 108 22.44 -5.86 -1.53
N ARG A 109 23.00 -5.70 -2.74
CA ARG A 109 24.33 -5.09 -2.98
C ARG A 109 24.21 -3.87 -3.87
N GLN A 110 25.00 -2.83 -3.61
CA GLN A 110 24.94 -1.62 -4.44
C GLN A 110 25.28 -1.93 -5.92
N ASP A 111 26.30 -2.76 -6.15
CA ASP A 111 26.79 -3.15 -7.48
C ASP A 111 26.96 -1.92 -8.41
N LYS A 112 26.43 -1.97 -9.63
CA LYS A 112 26.47 -0.88 -10.62
C LYS A 112 25.36 0.16 -10.44
N ARG A 113 24.53 0.05 -9.41
CA ARG A 113 23.40 0.98 -9.16
C ARG A 113 23.90 2.29 -8.59
N SER A 114 23.17 3.37 -8.84
CA SER A 114 23.45 4.62 -8.14
C SER A 114 23.21 4.47 -6.64
N ILE A 115 23.95 5.23 -5.82
CA ILE A 115 23.76 5.25 -4.36
C ILE A 115 22.30 5.58 -4.03
N ARG A 116 21.68 6.49 -4.79
CA ARG A 116 20.28 6.90 -4.58
C ARG A 116 19.31 5.74 -4.75
N GLU A 117 19.39 5.02 -5.85
CA GLU A 117 18.51 3.87 -6.14
C GLU A 117 18.70 2.78 -5.11
N TYR A 118 19.96 2.43 -4.81
CA TYR A 118 20.29 1.42 -3.82
C TYR A 118 19.71 1.75 -2.43
N VAL A 119 19.89 2.99 -1.96
CA VAL A 119 19.38 3.43 -0.67
C VAL A 119 17.84 3.49 -0.65
N HIS A 120 17.20 3.90 -1.75
CA HIS A 120 15.75 3.91 -1.87
C HIS A 120 15.16 2.50 -1.74
N ASP A 121 15.74 1.52 -2.44
CA ASP A 121 15.28 0.14 -2.39
C ASP A 121 15.53 -0.49 -1.01
N LEU A 122 16.69 -0.24 -0.40
CA LEU A 122 16.98 -0.70 0.97
C LEU A 122 15.98 -0.15 1.99
N ARG A 123 15.69 1.15 1.96
CA ARG A 123 14.70 1.76 2.87
C ARG A 123 13.32 1.16 2.67
N PHE A 124 12.96 0.90 1.41
CA PHE A 124 11.68 0.29 1.10
C PHE A 124 11.60 -1.16 1.63
N LEU A 125 12.61 -1.99 1.37
CA LEU A 125 12.68 -3.37 1.88
C LEU A 125 12.64 -3.39 3.42
N ALA A 126 13.41 -2.53 4.09
CA ALA A 126 13.38 -2.38 5.54
C ALA A 126 11.95 -2.07 6.06
N SER A 127 11.23 -1.17 5.38
CA SER A 127 9.86 -0.82 5.75
C SER A 127 8.84 -1.95 5.56
N CYS A 128 9.14 -2.94 4.70
CA CYS A 128 8.30 -4.11 4.49
C CYS A 128 8.54 -5.18 5.57
N VAL A 129 9.78 -5.29 6.06
CA VAL A 129 10.16 -6.20 7.16
C VAL A 129 9.54 -5.76 8.50
N THR A 130 9.49 -4.46 8.77
CA THR A 130 8.98 -3.93 10.04
C THR A 130 7.45 -4.00 10.17
N GLN A 131 6.71 -4.20 9.08
CA GLN A 131 5.24 -4.24 9.13
C GLN A 131 4.66 -5.51 9.77
N LYS A 132 5.47 -6.57 9.96
CA LYS A 132 5.01 -7.87 10.49
C LYS A 132 5.99 -8.51 11.48
N SER A 133 6.52 -7.74 12.44
CA SER A 133 7.15 -8.34 13.62
C SER A 133 6.12 -8.54 14.75
N SER A 134 5.06 -9.31 14.49
CA SER A 134 4.56 -10.22 15.52
C SER A 134 5.35 -11.50 15.29
N LEU A 135 6.34 -11.72 16.15
CA LEU A 135 6.93 -13.05 16.29
C LEU A 135 5.77 -14.02 16.60
N PRO A 136 5.73 -15.22 16.00
CA PRO A 136 4.81 -16.25 16.46
C PRO A 136 5.06 -16.48 17.95
N GLU A 137 3.99 -16.54 18.75
CA GLU A 137 4.06 -16.73 20.21
C GLU A 137 4.72 -18.07 20.63
N GLU A 138 5.08 -18.91 19.67
CA GLU A 138 5.69 -20.23 19.85
C GLU A 138 7.18 -20.20 20.25
N THR A 139 7.81 -19.03 20.41
CA THR A 139 9.20 -18.93 20.90
C THR A 139 9.32 -18.34 22.31
N LYS A 140 8.24 -18.19 23.07
CA LYS A 140 8.36 -17.97 24.52
C LYS A 140 8.78 -19.30 25.17
N VAL A 141 10.09 -19.47 25.38
CA VAL A 141 10.61 -20.50 26.28
C VAL A 141 10.05 -20.19 27.66
N THR A 142 9.28 -21.13 28.22
CA THR A 142 8.70 -21.05 29.57
C THR A 142 9.77 -21.39 30.61
#